data_AF-A0A0R3U204-F1
#
_entry.id   AF-A0A0R3U204-F1
#
_cell.length_a   1.000
_cell.length_b   1.000
_cell.length_c   1.000
_cell.angle_alpha   90.00
_cell.angle_beta   90.00
_cell.angle_gamma   90.00
#
_symmetry.space_group_name_H-M   'P 1'
#
loop_
_entity.id
_entity.type
_entity.pdbx_description
1 polymer ?
#
loop_
_entity_poly.entity_id
_entity_poly.type
_entity_poly.pdbx_seq_one_letter_code
_entity_poly.pdbx_strand_id
1 'polypeptide(L)'
;MFEVKWVDFLAKKKKALKGEYWAFESVVLCFCDGQPIGDYRDLQKWSNVRYHLDNYRPYSFYQMLAVDKYKDTLMQRNRKYVSMAITVGGEICGSLLFELYSDIVPKTCQNFIKLCTGELGFIPKNETEDYRMHYLNTIFFRLVPEGWIQGGDILYGSGNAGRSIYSEKFEDENFAIKHDGRGVLSMVNEGQHTNSSQFMITFQPAAWMDYRYVAFGQLIEGAQTLNAMEKVPTKNERPCQEIKISEIKVLDAEDIHSRIRLSTKEEKYNDTYI
;
A
#
# COMPACT_ATOMS: atom_id res chain seq x y z
N MET A 1 -1.34 -11.54 -3.92
CA MET A 1 -2.33 -10.65 -3.27
C MET A 1 -1.57 -9.87 -2.21
N PHE A 2 -1.68 -8.53 -2.17
CA PHE A 2 -0.94 -7.72 -1.19
C PHE A 2 -1.48 -7.91 0.24
N GLU A 3 -0.68 -7.57 1.25
CA GLU A 3 -1.01 -7.71 2.68
C GLU A 3 -2.39 -7.13 2.99
N VAL A 4 -2.64 -5.88 2.55
CA VAL A 4 -3.90 -5.16 2.77
C VAL A 4 -5.09 -5.89 2.16
N LYS A 5 -4.95 -6.41 0.94
CA LYS A 5 -6.02 -7.15 0.25
C LYS A 5 -6.33 -8.48 0.92
N TRP A 6 -5.33 -9.11 1.55
CA TRP A 6 -5.51 -10.35 2.30
C TRP A 6 -6.31 -10.12 3.59
N VAL A 7 -5.97 -9.07 4.33
CA VAL A 7 -6.72 -8.68 5.55
C VAL A 7 -8.17 -8.37 5.21
N ASP A 8 -8.42 -7.60 4.15
CA ASP A 8 -9.78 -7.29 3.67
C ASP A 8 -10.54 -8.55 3.26
N PHE A 9 -9.89 -9.47 2.56
CA PHE A 9 -10.50 -10.74 2.15
C PHE A 9 -10.94 -11.57 3.36
N LEU A 10 -10.07 -11.71 4.36
CA LEU A 10 -10.38 -12.45 5.58
C LEU A 10 -11.54 -11.83 6.35
N ALA A 11 -11.56 -10.50 6.49
CA ALA A 11 -12.66 -9.78 7.15
C ALA A 11 -14.00 -10.00 6.44
N LYS A 12 -14.02 -9.87 5.10
CA LYS A 12 -15.22 -10.11 4.27
C LYS A 12 -15.70 -11.56 4.39
N LYS A 13 -14.79 -12.53 4.35
CA LYS A 13 -15.12 -13.96 4.50
C LYS A 13 -15.69 -14.28 5.87
N LYS A 14 -15.10 -13.78 6.95
CA LYS A 14 -15.64 -13.94 8.31
C LYS A 14 -17.06 -13.40 8.43
N LYS A 15 -17.32 -12.20 7.90
CA LYS A 15 -18.67 -11.59 7.89
C LYS A 15 -19.67 -12.40 7.06
N ALA A 16 -19.26 -12.91 5.90
CA ALA A 16 -20.12 -13.71 5.02
C ALA A 16 -20.53 -15.05 5.65
N LEU A 17 -19.66 -15.66 6.44
CA LEU A 17 -19.88 -17.00 7.02
C LEU A 17 -20.81 -17.02 8.25
N LYS A 18 -21.15 -15.86 8.85
CA LYS A 18 -22.18 -15.67 9.90
C LYS A 18 -22.19 -16.66 11.10
N GLY A 19 -21.14 -17.45 11.35
CA GLY A 19 -21.16 -18.52 12.37
C GLY A 19 -19.87 -19.33 12.51
N GLU A 20 -20.00 -20.54 13.07
CA GLU A 20 -18.91 -21.49 13.34
C GLU A 20 -18.20 -21.92 12.04
N TYR A 21 -16.93 -21.50 11.92
CA TYR A 21 -16.05 -21.94 10.86
C TYR A 21 -15.01 -22.90 11.45
N TRP A 22 -14.73 -23.97 10.71
CA TRP A 22 -13.64 -24.86 11.01
C TRP A 22 -12.45 -24.36 10.20
N ALA A 23 -11.44 -23.84 10.89
CA ALA A 23 -10.19 -23.48 10.25
C ALA A 23 -9.41 -24.78 10.03
N PHE A 24 -9.04 -25.05 8.79
CA PHE A 24 -7.98 -26.01 8.53
C PHE A 24 -6.66 -25.28 8.79
N GLU A 25 -5.84 -25.78 9.71
CA GLU A 25 -4.62 -25.10 10.14
C GLU A 25 -3.58 -24.97 9.01
N SER A 26 -3.65 -25.85 8.01
CA SER A 26 -2.74 -25.81 6.88
C SER A 26 -3.14 -24.77 5.84
N VAL A 27 -2.13 -24.22 5.16
CA VAL A 27 -2.28 -23.19 4.11
C VAL A 27 -3.06 -23.67 2.88
N VAL A 28 -3.19 -24.99 2.69
CA VAL A 28 -3.88 -25.61 1.57
C VAL A 28 -4.62 -26.86 2.06
N LEU A 29 -5.86 -27.04 1.58
CA LEU A 29 -6.65 -28.26 1.74
C LEU A 29 -6.84 -28.91 0.36
N CYS A 30 -6.43 -30.16 0.22
CA CYS A 30 -6.43 -30.91 -1.03
C CYS A 30 -7.65 -31.84 -1.12
N PHE A 31 -8.21 -31.96 -2.33
CA PHE A 31 -9.33 -32.85 -2.63
C PHE A 31 -9.01 -33.73 -3.85
N CYS A 32 -9.53 -34.95 -3.88
CA CYS A 32 -9.59 -35.79 -5.08
C CYS A 32 -11.01 -36.31 -5.23
N ASP A 33 -11.62 -36.10 -6.40
CA ASP A 33 -13.00 -36.51 -6.70
C ASP A 33 -14.03 -36.05 -5.65
N GLY A 34 -13.84 -34.83 -5.14
CA GLY A 34 -14.71 -34.23 -4.11
C GLY A 34 -14.48 -34.74 -2.68
N GLN A 35 -13.56 -35.69 -2.47
CA GLN A 35 -13.19 -36.18 -1.14
C GLN A 35 -11.95 -35.46 -0.62
N PRO A 36 -11.94 -34.97 0.63
CA PRO A 36 -10.76 -34.32 1.21
C PRO A 36 -9.66 -35.34 1.42
N ILE A 37 -8.45 -35.04 0.94
CA ILE A 37 -7.24 -35.82 1.22
C ILE A 37 -6.57 -35.34 2.51
N GLY A 38 -6.64 -34.04 2.79
CA GLY A 38 -5.92 -33.40 3.88
C GLY A 38 -5.03 -32.28 3.36
N ASP A 39 -3.90 -32.04 3.99
CA ASP A 39 -2.98 -30.99 3.57
C ASP A 39 -2.03 -31.41 2.43
N TYR A 40 -1.05 -30.56 2.11
CA TYR A 40 -0.05 -30.86 1.09
C TYR A 40 0.81 -32.10 1.42
N ARG A 41 1.04 -32.40 2.70
CA ARG A 41 1.79 -33.58 3.16
C ARG A 41 0.94 -34.83 2.99
N ASP A 42 -0.35 -34.75 3.30
CA ASP A 42 -1.30 -35.84 3.10
C ASP A 42 -1.48 -36.17 1.62
N LEU A 43 -1.58 -35.14 0.76
CA LEU A 43 -1.57 -35.31 -0.69
C LEU A 43 -0.30 -36.01 -1.19
N GLN A 44 0.86 -35.65 -0.64
CA GLN A 44 2.13 -36.27 -1.01
C GLN A 44 2.16 -37.75 -0.61
N LYS A 45 1.75 -38.08 0.62
CA LYS A 45 1.64 -39.48 1.07
C LYS A 45 0.66 -40.27 0.21
N TRP A 46 -0.54 -39.72 -0.01
CA TRP A 46 -1.58 -40.36 -0.81
C TRP A 46 -1.13 -40.63 -2.24
N SER A 47 -0.47 -39.67 -2.88
CA SER A 47 0.02 -39.82 -4.26
C SER A 47 1.18 -40.79 -4.38
N ASN A 48 2.10 -40.84 -3.40
CA ASN A 48 3.16 -41.84 -3.34
C ASN A 48 2.57 -43.26 -3.19
N VAL A 49 1.64 -43.47 -2.25
CA VAL A 49 1.01 -44.77 -2.01
C VAL A 49 0.22 -45.26 -3.24
N ARG A 50 -0.53 -44.36 -3.90
CA ARG A 50 -1.47 -44.76 -4.94
C ARG A 50 -0.87 -44.80 -6.35
N TYR A 51 0.13 -43.97 -6.62
CA TYR A 51 0.70 -43.80 -7.96
C TYR A 51 2.22 -43.95 -8.00
N HIS A 52 2.87 -44.28 -6.88
CA HIS A 52 4.34 -44.36 -6.76
C HIS A 52 5.04 -43.08 -7.21
N LEU A 53 4.36 -41.94 -7.03
CA LEU A 53 4.89 -40.63 -7.37
C LEU A 53 5.81 -40.16 -6.24
N ASP A 54 7.12 -40.17 -6.51
CA ASP A 54 8.13 -39.65 -5.61
C ASP A 54 8.60 -38.26 -6.07
N ASN A 55 7.67 -37.31 -6.09
CA ASN A 55 7.93 -35.92 -6.50
C ASN A 55 8.21 -35.04 -5.28
N TYR A 56 9.21 -35.41 -4.47
CA TYR A 56 9.65 -34.54 -3.38
C TYR A 56 10.38 -33.33 -3.94
N ARG A 57 9.75 -32.15 -3.83
CA ARG A 57 10.46 -30.87 -3.89
C ARG A 57 10.34 -30.21 -2.52
N PRO A 58 11.47 -29.80 -1.90
CA PRO A 58 11.42 -29.17 -0.60
C PRO A 58 10.63 -27.87 -0.68
N TYR A 59 9.99 -27.47 0.42
CA TYR A 59 9.25 -26.21 0.50
C TYR A 59 10.08 -25.00 0.03
N SER A 60 11.39 -25.00 0.32
CA SER A 60 12.36 -24.01 -0.13
C SER A 60 12.43 -23.85 -1.65
N PHE A 61 12.17 -24.91 -2.43
CA PHE A 61 12.12 -24.84 -3.89
C PHE A 61 10.90 -24.04 -4.36
N TYR A 62 9.72 -24.25 -3.76
CA TYR A 62 8.52 -23.49 -4.10
C TYR A 62 8.62 -22.03 -3.64
N GLN A 63 9.22 -21.79 -2.48
CA GLN A 63 9.53 -20.43 -2.03
C GLN A 63 10.46 -19.72 -3.03
N MET A 64 11.50 -20.40 -3.51
CA MET A 64 12.40 -19.84 -4.53
C MET A 64 11.64 -19.51 -5.83
N LEU A 65 10.81 -20.41 -6.35
CA LEU A 65 9.99 -20.15 -7.54
C LEU A 65 9.04 -18.97 -7.34
N ALA A 66 8.42 -18.85 -6.17
CA ALA A 66 7.54 -17.74 -5.85
C ALA A 66 8.31 -16.41 -5.80
N VAL A 67 9.48 -16.39 -5.16
CA VAL A 67 10.36 -15.20 -5.09
C VAL A 67 10.86 -14.79 -6.48
N ASP A 68 11.28 -15.75 -7.32
CA ASP A 68 11.74 -15.47 -8.68
C ASP A 68 10.59 -14.95 -9.55
N LYS A 69 9.41 -15.59 -9.50
CA LYS A 69 8.24 -15.11 -10.24
C LYS A 69 7.79 -13.72 -9.79
N TYR A 70 7.87 -13.45 -8.50
CA TYR A 70 7.56 -12.13 -7.94
C TYR A 70 8.57 -11.10 -8.42
N LYS A 71 9.86 -11.41 -8.40
CA LYS A 71 10.93 -10.56 -8.96
C LYS A 71 10.65 -10.23 -10.41
N ASP A 72 10.42 -11.24 -11.26
CA ASP A 72 10.15 -11.03 -12.68
C ASP A 72 8.95 -10.09 -12.88
N THR A 73 7.91 -10.24 -12.06
CA THR A 73 6.72 -9.39 -12.09
C THR A 73 7.04 -7.95 -11.70
N LEU A 74 7.83 -7.74 -10.64
CA LEU A 74 8.27 -6.40 -10.22
C LEU A 74 9.09 -5.72 -11.33
N MET A 75 10.06 -6.44 -11.89
CA MET A 75 10.94 -5.91 -12.94
C MET A 75 10.19 -5.63 -14.24
N GLN A 76 9.25 -6.50 -14.62
CA GLN A 76 8.44 -6.30 -15.83
C GLN A 76 7.55 -5.06 -15.73
N ARG A 77 6.96 -4.79 -14.57
CA ARG A 77 6.13 -3.60 -14.36
C ARG A 77 6.96 -2.33 -14.27
N ASN A 78 8.18 -2.44 -13.72
CA ASN A 78 9.12 -1.33 -13.54
C ASN A 78 8.47 -0.09 -12.89
N ARG A 79 7.65 -0.35 -11.86
CA ARG A 79 6.93 0.69 -11.11
C ARG A 79 7.82 1.28 -10.02
N LYS A 80 7.48 2.50 -9.62
CA LYS A 80 8.11 3.17 -8.47
C LYS A 80 7.34 2.87 -7.19
N TYR A 81 8.06 2.84 -6.09
CA TYR A 81 7.52 2.59 -4.76
C TYR A 81 7.87 3.74 -3.83
N VAL A 82 6.98 4.03 -2.88
CA VAL A 82 7.22 5.08 -1.89
C VAL A 82 6.91 4.55 -0.50
N SER A 83 7.90 4.59 0.38
CA SER A 83 7.75 4.31 1.81
C SER A 83 7.63 5.63 2.56
N MET A 84 6.62 5.75 3.43
CA MET A 84 6.42 6.90 4.31
C MET A 84 6.35 6.42 5.76
N ALA A 85 7.30 6.83 6.61
CA ALA A 85 7.20 6.61 8.04
C ALA A 85 6.26 7.64 8.66
N ILE A 86 5.41 7.17 9.58
CA ILE A 86 4.32 7.92 10.18
C ILE A 86 4.56 8.04 11.68
N THR A 87 4.36 9.25 12.20
CA THR A 87 4.21 9.47 13.64
C THR A 87 2.78 9.89 13.97
N VAL A 88 2.32 9.54 15.17
CA VAL A 88 1.03 9.95 15.73
C VAL A 88 1.28 10.55 17.11
N GLY A 89 0.94 11.82 17.30
CA GLY A 89 1.20 12.53 18.55
C GLY A 89 2.70 12.67 18.90
N GLY A 90 3.58 12.55 17.89
CA GLY A 90 5.04 12.57 18.06
C GLY A 90 5.69 11.18 18.19
N GLU A 91 4.90 10.14 18.46
CA GLU A 91 5.39 8.76 18.61
C GLU A 91 5.42 8.02 17.29
N ILE A 92 6.40 7.12 17.11
CA ILE A 92 6.53 6.29 15.90
C ILE A 92 5.34 5.33 15.80
N CYS A 93 4.59 5.41 14.70
CA CYS A 93 3.43 4.57 14.43
C CYS A 93 3.74 3.41 13.47
N GLY A 94 4.73 3.60 12.59
CA GLY A 94 5.17 2.62 11.60
C GLY A 94 5.30 3.24 10.21
N SER A 95 5.28 2.43 9.17
CA SER A 95 5.51 2.89 7.79
C SER A 95 4.45 2.36 6.83
N LEU A 96 4.11 3.18 5.84
CA LEU A 96 3.24 2.84 4.72
C LEU A 96 4.09 2.68 3.46
N LEU A 97 4.03 1.53 2.79
CA LEU A 97 4.69 1.30 1.51
C LEU A 97 3.66 1.25 0.39
N PHE A 98 3.78 2.15 -0.57
CA PHE A 98 2.90 2.24 -1.73
C PHE A 98 3.60 1.77 -3.00
N GLU A 99 2.90 0.97 -3.82
CA GLU A 99 3.19 0.80 -5.24
C GLU A 99 2.51 1.94 -6.01
N LEU A 100 3.25 2.67 -6.84
CA LEU A 100 2.71 3.72 -7.70
C LEU A 100 2.46 3.17 -9.11
N TYR A 101 1.32 3.53 -9.70
CA TYR A 101 0.91 3.09 -11.03
C TYR A 101 1.53 3.97 -12.13
N SER A 102 2.86 4.11 -12.09
CA SER A 102 3.63 5.01 -12.97
C SER A 102 3.61 4.61 -14.44
N ASP A 103 3.18 3.41 -14.76
CA ASP A 103 2.89 2.90 -16.11
C ASP A 103 1.51 3.32 -16.64
N ILE A 104 0.56 3.66 -15.75
CA ILE A 104 -0.83 4.00 -16.10
C ILE A 104 -1.07 5.52 -16.00
N VAL A 105 -0.53 6.15 -14.95
CA VAL A 105 -0.65 7.60 -14.67
C VAL A 105 0.73 8.22 -14.37
N PRO A 106 1.68 8.17 -15.34
CA PRO A 106 3.05 8.64 -15.15
C PRO A 106 3.15 10.09 -14.66
N LYS A 107 2.32 11.02 -15.16
CA LYS A 107 2.38 12.44 -14.79
C LYS A 107 1.97 12.62 -13.32
N THR A 108 0.91 11.96 -12.91
CA THR A 108 0.41 12.00 -11.53
C THR A 108 1.41 11.38 -10.56
N CYS A 109 1.96 10.21 -10.91
CA CYS A 109 3.01 9.56 -10.12
C CYS A 109 4.28 10.42 -10.04
N GLN A 110 4.70 11.06 -11.13
CA GLN A 110 5.88 11.93 -11.14
C GLN A 110 5.69 13.14 -10.22
N ASN A 111 4.51 13.78 -10.23
CA ASN A 111 4.18 14.84 -9.28
C ASN A 111 4.36 14.38 -7.84
N PHE A 112 3.78 13.24 -7.48
CA PHE A 112 3.87 12.70 -6.13
C PHE A 112 5.32 12.35 -5.76
N ILE A 113 6.06 11.67 -6.64
CA ILE A 113 7.45 11.25 -6.40
C ILE A 113 8.36 12.46 -6.16
N LYS A 114 8.24 13.51 -6.98
CA LYS A 114 9.07 14.71 -6.85
C LYS A 114 8.79 15.47 -5.54
N LEU A 115 7.54 15.48 -5.10
CA LEU A 115 7.15 15.99 -3.78
C LEU A 115 7.57 15.05 -2.63
N CYS A 116 7.78 13.76 -2.90
CA CYS A 116 8.36 12.81 -1.94
C CYS A 116 9.88 12.96 -1.81
N THR A 117 10.61 13.21 -2.90
CA THR A 117 12.07 13.38 -2.87
C THR A 117 12.47 14.77 -2.38
N GLY A 118 11.62 15.77 -2.59
CA GLY A 118 11.91 17.16 -2.23
C GLY A 118 13.01 17.78 -3.10
N GLU A 119 13.33 17.18 -4.25
CA GLU A 119 14.43 17.62 -5.12
C GLU A 119 14.23 19.03 -5.71
N LEU A 120 12.98 19.51 -5.73
CA LEU A 120 12.65 20.87 -6.14
C LEU A 120 13.04 21.91 -5.09
N GLY A 121 13.32 21.48 -3.85
CA GLY A 121 13.77 22.34 -2.77
C GLY A 121 12.75 23.45 -2.44
N PHE A 122 13.25 24.68 -2.49
CA PHE A 122 12.47 25.89 -2.25
C PHE A 122 12.25 26.62 -3.58
N ILE A 123 11.01 27.07 -3.83
CA ILE A 123 10.67 27.85 -5.02
C ILE A 123 10.06 29.20 -4.60
N PRO A 124 10.31 30.30 -5.32
CA PRO A 124 9.75 31.59 -4.97
C PRO A 124 8.22 31.61 -4.94
N LYS A 125 7.65 32.09 -3.82
CA LYS A 125 6.24 32.46 -3.70
C LYS A 125 6.05 33.94 -4.05
N ASN A 126 6.93 34.79 -3.53
CA ASN A 126 7.02 36.22 -3.77
C ASN A 126 8.47 36.70 -3.53
N GLU A 127 8.71 38.00 -3.48
CA GLU A 127 10.06 38.57 -3.31
C GLU A 127 10.74 38.21 -1.97
N THR A 128 9.96 37.78 -0.97
CA THR A 128 10.44 37.58 0.41
C THR A 128 10.16 36.19 0.98
N GLU A 129 9.39 35.36 0.28
CA GLU A 129 8.94 34.06 0.77
C GLU A 129 9.09 32.98 -0.30
N ASP A 130 9.44 31.78 0.14
CA ASP A 130 9.52 30.59 -0.70
C ASP A 130 8.52 29.51 -0.26
N TYR A 131 8.05 28.74 -1.24
CA TYR A 131 7.37 27.47 -1.01
C TYR A 131 8.38 26.34 -0.84
N ARG A 132 8.16 25.47 0.15
CA ARG A 132 8.91 24.22 0.32
C ARG A 132 8.20 23.07 -0.40
N MET A 133 8.81 22.56 -1.46
CA MET A 133 8.20 21.57 -2.35
C MET A 133 8.47 20.12 -1.88
N HIS A 134 8.03 19.77 -0.67
CA HIS A 134 8.36 18.48 -0.06
C HIS A 134 7.31 17.99 0.96
N TYR A 135 6.93 16.71 0.90
CA TYR A 135 5.98 16.09 1.85
C TYR A 135 6.57 15.80 3.24
N LEU A 136 7.90 15.74 3.39
CA LEU A 136 8.50 15.46 4.69
C LEU A 136 8.09 16.51 5.72
N ASN A 137 7.62 16.04 6.89
CA ASN A 137 7.04 16.82 7.97
C ASN A 137 5.66 17.44 7.68
N THR A 138 5.00 17.08 6.58
CA THR A 138 3.60 17.44 6.37
C THR A 138 2.66 16.51 7.14
N ILE A 139 1.46 17.01 7.42
CA ILE A 139 0.47 16.33 8.26
C ILE A 139 -0.70 15.79 7.45
N PHE A 140 -1.38 14.80 8.00
CA PHE A 140 -2.72 14.42 7.60
C PHE A 140 -3.72 15.27 8.39
N PHE A 141 -4.32 16.25 7.74
CA PHE A 141 -5.16 17.26 8.39
C PHE A 141 -6.65 16.90 8.43
N ARG A 142 -7.07 15.88 7.67
CA ARG A 142 -8.46 15.41 7.62
C ARG A 142 -8.51 13.88 7.61
N LEU A 143 -9.33 13.33 8.49
CA LEU A 143 -9.55 11.91 8.70
C LEU A 143 -11.05 11.65 8.82
N VAL A 144 -11.55 10.83 7.91
CA VAL A 144 -12.93 10.35 7.90
C VAL A 144 -12.88 8.84 8.18
N PRO A 145 -13.20 8.38 9.40
CA PRO A 145 -13.21 6.95 9.72
C PRO A 145 -14.15 6.20 8.78
N GLU A 146 -13.78 4.98 8.38
CA GLU A 146 -14.49 4.24 7.32
C GLU A 146 -14.61 5.03 6.01
N GLY A 147 -13.74 6.02 5.76
CA GLY A 147 -13.76 6.81 4.54
C GLY A 147 -12.38 6.84 3.95
N TRP A 148 -11.67 7.92 4.24
CA TRP A 148 -10.32 8.17 3.79
C TRP A 148 -9.58 9.03 4.81
N ILE A 149 -8.27 9.05 4.70
CA ILE A 149 -7.42 10.06 5.33
C ILE A 149 -6.76 10.90 4.26
N GLN A 150 -6.64 12.20 4.51
CA GLN A 150 -6.16 13.20 3.55
C GLN A 150 -5.00 14.00 4.14
N GLY A 151 -3.99 14.21 3.31
CA GLY A 151 -2.77 14.97 3.62
C GLY A 151 -2.21 15.63 2.38
N GLY A 152 -0.95 16.07 2.44
CA GLY A 152 -0.24 16.61 1.28
C GLY A 152 -0.48 18.09 0.99
N ASP A 153 -1.05 18.86 1.92
CA ASP A 153 -0.94 20.33 1.89
C ASP A 153 0.48 20.69 2.33
N ILE A 154 1.38 20.79 1.34
CA ILE A 154 2.80 21.08 1.53
C ILE A 154 3.08 22.54 1.92
N LEU A 155 2.07 23.41 1.86
CA LEU A 155 2.27 24.85 2.04
C LEU A 155 1.89 25.29 3.44
N TYR A 156 0.71 24.91 3.92
CA TYR A 156 0.17 25.41 5.20
C TYR A 156 -0.37 24.31 6.13
N GLY A 157 -0.51 23.06 5.65
CA GLY A 157 -1.08 21.96 6.44
C GLY A 157 -2.53 22.18 6.90
N SER A 158 -3.24 23.11 6.27
CA SER A 158 -4.61 23.49 6.63
C SER A 158 -5.66 22.73 5.82
N GLY A 159 -5.27 22.25 4.63
CA GLY A 159 -6.13 21.57 3.67
C GLY A 159 -6.71 22.49 2.59
N ASN A 160 -6.41 23.80 2.62
CA ASN A 160 -6.91 24.77 1.64
C ASN A 160 -5.86 25.16 0.59
N ALA A 161 -4.69 24.51 0.61
CA ALA A 161 -3.57 24.87 -0.25
C ALA A 161 -2.80 23.64 -0.71
N GLY A 162 -1.98 23.85 -1.72
CA GLY A 162 -1.16 22.83 -2.34
C GLY A 162 -0.58 23.36 -3.63
N ARG A 163 0.43 22.68 -4.13
CA ARG A 163 1.06 23.04 -5.40
C ARG A 163 1.67 21.82 -6.06
N SER A 164 1.37 21.64 -7.33
CA SER A 164 2.01 20.59 -8.12
C SER A 164 3.43 20.97 -8.52
N ILE A 165 4.19 20.01 -9.04
CA ILE A 165 5.51 20.28 -9.60
C ILE A 165 5.47 21.00 -10.95
N TYR A 166 4.31 21.03 -11.61
CA TYR A 166 4.13 21.59 -12.95
C TYR A 166 3.68 23.04 -12.90
N SER A 167 2.72 23.32 -12.02
CA SER A 167 2.17 24.66 -11.76
C SER A 167 1.39 24.63 -10.42
N GLU A 168 0.48 25.58 -10.17
CA GLU A 168 -0.45 25.50 -9.05
C GLU A 168 -1.27 24.20 -9.07
N LYS A 169 -1.86 23.89 -10.24
CA LYS A 169 -2.72 22.74 -10.46
C LYS A 169 -2.34 22.01 -11.76
N PHE A 170 -2.77 20.76 -11.93
CA PHE A 170 -2.63 19.99 -13.16
C PHE A 170 -3.88 19.14 -13.43
N GLU A 171 -4.00 18.71 -14.69
CA GLU A 171 -5.16 18.01 -15.20
C GLU A 171 -5.32 16.59 -14.65
N ASP A 172 -6.56 16.08 -14.65
CA ASP A 172 -6.81 14.66 -14.48
C ASP A 172 -6.21 13.87 -15.64
N GLU A 173 -5.30 12.95 -15.34
CA GLU A 173 -4.57 12.20 -16.36
C GLU A 173 -5.44 11.09 -16.99
N ASN A 174 -6.04 10.23 -16.16
CA ASN A 174 -7.12 9.31 -16.52
C ASN A 174 -7.78 8.70 -15.27
N PHE A 175 -8.83 7.90 -15.47
CA PHE A 175 -9.60 7.23 -14.41
C PHE A 175 -9.61 5.70 -14.57
N ALA A 176 -8.51 5.12 -15.08
CA ALA A 176 -8.44 3.67 -15.33
C ALA A 176 -8.40 2.83 -14.04
N ILE A 177 -7.91 3.42 -12.94
CA ILE A 177 -7.79 2.78 -11.64
C ILE A 177 -9.03 3.11 -10.79
N LYS A 178 -9.64 2.07 -10.21
CA LYS A 178 -10.83 2.20 -9.35
C LYS A 178 -10.46 2.29 -7.88
N HIS A 179 -11.34 2.90 -7.10
CA HIS A 179 -11.26 2.95 -5.63
C HIS A 179 -11.93 1.70 -5.03
N ASP A 180 -11.44 0.51 -5.41
CA ASP A 180 -12.10 -0.77 -5.15
C ASP A 180 -11.70 -1.43 -3.81
N GLY A 181 -10.85 -0.79 -3.03
CA GLY A 181 -10.25 -1.38 -1.83
C GLY A 181 -9.72 -0.36 -0.83
N ARG A 182 -9.26 -0.89 0.30
CA ARG A 182 -8.50 -0.15 1.31
C ARG A 182 -7.08 0.13 0.81
N GLY A 183 -6.54 1.29 1.16
CA GLY A 183 -5.18 1.69 0.86
C GLY A 183 -4.98 2.18 -0.58
N VAL A 184 -6.05 2.48 -1.32
CA VAL A 184 -5.92 3.14 -2.63
C VAL A 184 -5.46 4.57 -2.40
N LEU A 185 -4.37 4.94 -3.08
CA LEU A 185 -3.78 6.27 -3.06
C LEU A 185 -4.35 7.08 -4.22
N SER A 186 -4.93 8.24 -3.93
CA SER A 186 -5.62 9.08 -4.91
C SER A 186 -5.33 10.56 -4.72
N MET A 187 -5.35 11.32 -5.82
CA MET A 187 -5.27 12.78 -5.75
C MET A 187 -6.54 13.37 -5.15
N VAL A 188 -6.38 14.47 -4.41
CA VAL A 188 -7.49 15.37 -4.06
C VAL A 188 -7.52 16.50 -5.08
N ASN A 189 -8.72 16.89 -5.48
CA ASN A 189 -8.96 18.03 -6.36
C ASN A 189 -10.16 18.87 -5.86
N GLU A 190 -10.29 20.07 -6.41
CA GLU A 190 -11.38 21.03 -6.18
C GLU A 190 -12.32 21.11 -7.40
N GLY A 191 -12.49 19.97 -8.09
CA GLY A 191 -13.16 19.88 -9.38
C GLY A 191 -12.26 19.30 -10.47
N GLN A 192 -12.81 19.12 -11.67
CA GLN A 192 -12.08 18.53 -12.79
C GLN A 192 -10.80 19.31 -13.10
N HIS A 193 -9.73 18.58 -13.35
CA HIS A 193 -8.42 19.13 -13.74
C HIS A 193 -7.79 20.10 -12.74
N THR A 194 -8.01 19.87 -11.44
CA THR A 194 -7.45 20.71 -10.36
C THR A 194 -6.58 19.95 -9.37
N ASN A 195 -5.90 18.88 -9.83
CA ASN A 195 -4.97 18.13 -8.99
C ASN A 195 -3.78 19.01 -8.56
N SER A 196 -3.27 18.82 -7.35
CA SER A 196 -2.13 19.61 -6.83
C SER A 196 -1.14 18.73 -6.06
N SER A 197 -0.90 19.01 -4.78
CA SER A 197 -0.08 18.18 -3.87
C SER A 197 -0.93 17.38 -2.89
N GLN A 198 -2.20 17.72 -2.70
CA GLN A 198 -3.03 17.00 -1.74
C GLN A 198 -3.39 15.60 -2.27
N PHE A 199 -3.32 14.62 -1.38
CA PHE A 199 -3.64 13.23 -1.67
C PHE A 199 -4.47 12.61 -0.53
N MET A 200 -5.12 11.50 -0.84
CA MET A 200 -5.88 10.71 0.12
C MET A 200 -5.58 9.23 0.01
N ILE A 201 -5.75 8.53 1.14
CA ILE A 201 -5.63 7.08 1.25
C ILE A 201 -6.98 6.54 1.71
N THR A 202 -7.57 5.62 0.96
CA THR A 202 -8.87 5.04 1.29
C THR A 202 -8.76 4.07 2.48
N PHE A 203 -9.79 4.08 3.34
CA PHE A 203 -9.96 3.06 4.38
C PHE A 203 -10.88 1.93 3.94
N GLN A 204 -11.72 2.16 2.93
CA GLN A 204 -12.61 1.16 2.35
C GLN A 204 -12.87 1.45 0.86
N PRO A 205 -13.49 0.53 0.10
CA PRO A 205 -13.91 0.81 -1.27
C PRO A 205 -14.80 2.05 -1.36
N ALA A 206 -14.52 2.94 -2.31
CA ALA A 206 -15.15 4.23 -2.44
C ALA A 206 -15.53 4.52 -3.91
N ALA A 207 -16.40 3.68 -4.49
CA ALA A 207 -16.78 3.77 -5.92
C ALA A 207 -17.34 5.13 -6.36
N TRP A 208 -17.84 5.95 -5.44
CA TRP A 208 -18.29 7.32 -5.74
C TRP A 208 -17.14 8.28 -6.13
N MET A 209 -15.89 7.91 -5.78
CA MET A 209 -14.68 8.62 -6.18
C MET A 209 -14.24 8.28 -7.61
N ASP A 210 -14.72 7.16 -8.17
CA ASP A 210 -14.39 6.74 -9.52
C ASP A 210 -14.82 7.83 -10.52
N TYR A 211 -13.97 8.09 -11.52
CA TYR A 211 -14.17 9.14 -12.53
C TYR A 211 -14.20 10.59 -12.00
N ARG A 212 -13.87 10.79 -10.71
CA ARG A 212 -13.78 12.12 -10.09
C ARG A 212 -12.39 12.43 -9.55
N TYR A 213 -11.72 11.41 -9.01
CA TYR A 213 -10.37 11.54 -8.46
C TYR A 213 -9.44 10.55 -9.16
N VAL A 214 -8.21 10.98 -9.45
CA VAL A 214 -7.21 10.14 -10.09
C VAL A 214 -6.54 9.27 -9.03
N ALA A 215 -6.92 8.00 -8.99
CA ALA A 215 -6.20 6.98 -8.24
C ALA A 215 -4.86 6.69 -8.94
N PHE A 216 -3.76 6.65 -8.18
CA PHE A 216 -2.41 6.54 -8.75
C PHE A 216 -1.47 5.60 -7.98
N GLY A 217 -1.97 4.92 -6.94
CA GLY A 217 -1.20 3.91 -6.24
C GLY A 217 -2.01 3.06 -5.29
N GLN A 218 -1.34 2.10 -4.66
CA GLN A 218 -1.93 1.15 -3.72
C GLN A 218 -0.96 0.83 -2.59
N LEU A 219 -1.46 0.82 -1.36
CA LEU A 219 -0.73 0.35 -0.19
C LEU A 219 -0.47 -1.16 -0.33
N ILE A 220 0.81 -1.54 -0.25
CA ILE A 220 1.26 -2.94 -0.37
C ILE A 220 1.80 -3.50 0.95
N GLU A 221 2.37 -2.66 1.83
CA GLU A 221 2.78 -3.00 3.20
C GLU A 221 2.37 -1.87 4.16
N GLY A 222 2.11 -2.20 5.43
CA GLY A 222 1.79 -1.20 6.47
C GLY A 222 0.32 -1.14 6.86
N ALA A 223 -0.42 -2.25 6.68
CA ALA A 223 -1.84 -2.32 7.02
C ALA A 223 -2.12 -1.94 8.48
N GLN A 224 -1.25 -2.35 9.40
CA GLN A 224 -1.37 -2.03 10.83
C GLN A 224 -1.19 -0.53 11.10
N THR A 225 -0.25 0.13 10.43
CA THR A 225 -0.05 1.58 10.52
C THR A 225 -1.28 2.32 10.01
N LEU A 226 -1.84 1.93 8.85
CA LEU A 226 -3.07 2.54 8.34
C LEU A 226 -4.26 2.34 9.30
N ASN A 227 -4.37 1.16 9.93
CA ASN A 227 -5.39 0.87 10.96
C ASN A 227 -5.21 1.72 12.22
N ALA A 228 -3.96 1.97 12.64
CA ALA A 228 -3.67 2.81 13.80
C ALA A 228 -4.01 4.28 13.51
N MET A 229 -3.67 4.78 12.31
CA MET A 229 -4.04 6.12 11.87
C MET A 229 -5.56 6.31 11.89
N GLU A 230 -6.34 5.38 11.32
CA GLU A 230 -7.82 5.46 11.27
C GLU A 230 -8.48 5.56 12.66
N LYS A 231 -7.86 4.99 13.69
CA LYS A 231 -8.38 4.97 15.07
C LYS A 231 -8.11 6.26 15.84
N VAL A 232 -7.35 7.21 15.28
CA VAL A 232 -7.08 8.49 15.93
C VAL A 232 -8.40 9.26 16.08
N PRO A 233 -8.78 9.69 17.30
CA PRO A 233 -10.00 10.47 17.51
C PRO A 233 -10.00 11.75 16.69
N THR A 234 -11.16 12.19 16.23
CA THR A 234 -11.30 13.41 15.43
C THR A 234 -12.30 14.40 16.04
N LYS A 235 -12.12 15.68 15.70
CA LYS A 235 -13.09 16.75 15.93
C LYS A 235 -13.35 17.45 14.61
N ASN A 236 -14.58 17.34 14.10
CA ASN A 236 -14.96 17.81 12.75
C ASN A 236 -13.99 17.28 11.67
N GLU A 237 -13.76 15.96 11.69
CA GLU A 237 -12.84 15.26 10.78
C GLU A 237 -11.36 15.65 10.91
N ARG A 238 -10.99 16.58 11.80
CA ARG A 238 -9.58 16.89 12.08
C ARG A 238 -9.05 15.94 13.16
N PRO A 239 -7.92 15.23 12.94
CA PRO A 239 -7.29 14.41 13.98
C PRO A 239 -6.97 15.21 15.24
N CYS A 240 -7.31 14.65 16.41
CA CYS A 240 -7.00 15.24 17.72
C CYS A 240 -5.51 15.10 18.09
N GLN A 241 -4.81 14.16 17.46
CA GLN A 241 -3.36 14.00 17.55
C GLN A 241 -2.77 14.24 16.16
N GLU A 242 -1.64 14.94 16.10
CA GLU A 242 -0.94 15.18 14.84
C GLU A 242 -0.49 13.84 14.24
N ILE A 243 -0.92 13.57 13.01
CA ILE A 243 -0.43 12.45 12.20
C ILE A 243 0.49 13.04 11.14
N LYS A 244 1.77 12.69 11.16
CA LYS A 244 2.82 13.36 10.36
C LYS A 244 3.70 12.36 9.64
N ILE A 245 4.18 12.76 8.46
CA ILE A 245 5.19 12.01 7.71
C ILE A 245 6.58 12.39 8.25
N SER A 246 7.25 11.44 8.90
CA SER A 246 8.55 11.66 9.55
C SER A 246 9.76 11.23 8.71
N GLU A 247 9.56 10.34 7.73
CA GLU A 247 10.60 9.88 6.82
C GLU A 247 9.97 9.46 5.49
N ILE A 248 10.68 9.66 4.38
CA ILE A 248 10.23 9.23 3.05
C ILE A 248 11.39 8.53 2.33
N LYS A 249 11.09 7.41 1.68
CA LYS A 249 12.02 6.73 0.75
C LYS A 249 11.30 6.46 -0.57
N VAL A 250 11.92 6.87 -1.67
CA VAL A 250 11.52 6.44 -3.01
C VAL A 250 12.38 5.24 -3.38
N LEU A 251 11.74 4.17 -3.84
CA LEU A 251 12.35 2.86 -4.06
C LEU A 251 11.98 2.35 -5.45
N ASP A 252 12.88 1.56 -6.01
CA ASP A 252 12.71 0.87 -7.29
C ASP A 252 12.42 -0.62 -7.08
N ALA A 253 12.08 -1.33 -8.16
CA ALA A 253 11.77 -2.75 -8.11
C ALA A 253 12.92 -3.59 -7.52
N GLU A 254 14.16 -3.21 -7.81
CA GLU A 254 15.40 -3.79 -7.26
C GLU A 254 15.49 -3.64 -5.74
N ASP A 255 15.08 -2.48 -5.19
CA ASP A 255 15.12 -2.23 -3.76
C ASP A 255 14.09 -3.12 -3.03
N ILE A 256 12.89 -3.24 -3.60
CA ILE A 256 11.84 -4.12 -3.08
C ILE A 256 12.29 -5.59 -3.11
N HIS A 257 12.88 -6.03 -4.23
CA HIS A 257 13.38 -7.39 -4.34
C HIS A 257 14.49 -7.69 -3.32
N SER A 258 15.41 -6.74 -3.12
CA SER A 258 16.51 -6.87 -2.18
C SER A 258 16.02 -7.00 -0.73
N ARG A 259 14.99 -6.23 -0.35
CA ARG A 259 14.35 -6.34 0.98
C ARG A 259 13.79 -7.73 1.25
N ILE A 260 13.09 -8.33 0.28
CA ILE A 260 12.48 -9.67 0.42
C ILE A 260 13.54 -10.77 0.55
N ARG A 261 14.67 -10.62 -0.15
CA ARG A 261 15.79 -11.57 0.00
C ARG A 261 16.45 -11.50 1.38
N LEU A 262 16.46 -10.34 2.02
CA LEU A 262 17.00 -10.19 3.38
C LEU A 262 16.06 -10.81 4.42
N SER A 263 14.76 -10.53 4.36
CA SER A 263 13.79 -11.11 5.30
C SER A 263 13.75 -12.64 5.25
N THR A 264 13.79 -13.22 4.05
CA THR A 264 13.81 -14.69 3.88
C THR A 264 15.10 -15.35 4.36
N LYS A 265 16.21 -14.62 4.50
CA LYS A 265 17.45 -15.14 5.11
C LYS A 265 17.37 -15.13 6.63
N GLU A 266 16.77 -14.09 7.22
CA GLU A 266 16.58 -13.99 8.67
C GLU A 266 15.61 -15.06 9.19
N GLU A 267 14.52 -15.32 8.47
CA GLU A 267 13.57 -16.41 8.81
C GLU A 267 14.24 -17.79 8.79
N LYS A 268 15.07 -18.08 7.77
CA LYS A 268 15.86 -19.33 7.70
C LYS A 268 16.82 -19.50 8.88
N TYR A 269 17.37 -18.41 9.39
CA TYR A 269 18.28 -18.46 10.53
C TYR A 269 17.54 -18.80 11.83
N ASN A 270 16.30 -18.31 11.99
CA ASN A 270 15.48 -18.59 13.17
C ASN A 270 14.89 -20.00 13.18
N ASP A 271 14.58 -20.58 12.02
CA ASP A 271 14.10 -21.98 11.91
C ASP A 271 15.19 -23.04 12.13
N THR A 272 16.47 -22.64 12.26
CA THR A 272 17.59 -23.58 12.50
C THR A 272 17.85 -23.81 14.00
N TYR A 273 17.12 -23.14 14.90
CA TYR A 273 17.30 -23.21 16.36
C TYR A 273 16.08 -23.75 17.15
N ILE A 274 15.17 -24.48 16.50
CA ILE A 274 14.06 -25.18 17.16
C ILE A 274 14.14 -26.69 16.90
#